data_AF-A0A1F3BI94-F1
#
_entry.id   AF-A0A1F3BI94-F1
#
_cell.length_a   1.000
_cell.length_b   1.000
_cell.length_c   1.000
_cell.angle_alpha   90.00
_cell.angle_beta   90.00
_cell.angle_gamma   90.00
#
_symmetry.space_group_name_H-M   'P 1'
#
loop_
_entity.id
_entity.type
_entity.pdbx_description
1 polymer ?
#
loop_
_entity_poly.entity_id
_entity_poly.type
_entity_poly.pdbx_seq_one_letter_code
_entity_poly.pdbx_strand_id
1 'polypeptide(L)' 'MNSEERKEYVKYRIETAKKTYNAAKVLAANGFWNSTINRLYYSLFYTVNALLYFVRDKFVHFT' A
#
# COMPACT_ATOMS: atom_id res chain seq x y z
N MET A 1 17.85 -7.36 0.69
CA MET A 1 17.29 -6.03 0.98
C MET A 1 17.75 -5.61 2.36
N ASN A 2 18.60 -4.59 2.45
CA ASN A 2 19.04 -4.00 3.72
C ASN A 2 17.93 -3.17 4.38
N SER A 3 18.18 -2.62 5.58
CA SER A 3 17.20 -1.80 6.31
C SER A 3 16.73 -0.59 5.52
N GLU A 4 17.64 0.14 4.86
CA GLU A 4 17.29 1.36 4.13
C GLU A 4 16.49 1.06 2.86
N GLU A 5 16.92 0.07 2.07
CA GLU A 5 16.16 -0.40 0.89
C GLU A 5 14.75 -0.86 1.29
N ARG A 6 14.61 -1.47 2.48
CA ARG A 6 13.30 -1.88 3.01
C ARG A 6 12.42 -0.70 3.38
N LYS A 7 12.96 0.30 4.06
CA LYS A 7 12.23 1.53 4.42
C LYS A 7 11.77 2.25 3.16
N GLU A 8 12.63 2.37 2.15
CA GLU A 8 12.28 2.93 0.86
C GLU A 8 11.19 2.12 0.17
N TYR A 9 11.28 0.80 0.19
CA TYR A 9 10.25 -0.09 -0.36
C TYR A 9 8.90 0.11 0.35
N VAL A 10 8.88 0.13 1.69
CA VAL A 10 7.66 0.38 2.48
C VAL A 10 7.06 1.74 2.11
N LYS A 11 7.89 2.80 2.04
CA LYS A 11 7.46 4.15 1.65
C LYS A 11 6.84 4.14 0.25
N TYR A 12 7.50 3.53 -0.72
CA TYR A 12 7.01 3.38 -2.08
C TYR A 12 5.65 2.68 -2.14
N ARG A 13 5.47 1.60 -1.37
CA ARG A 13 4.20 0.85 -1.33
C ARG A 13 3.07 1.67 -0.71
N ILE A 14 3.34 2.43 0.35
CA ILE A 14 2.37 3.36 0.94
C ILE A 14 1.98 4.46 -0.05
N GLU A 15 2.94 5.07 -0.74
CA GLU A 15 2.64 6.09 -1.75
C GLU A 15 1.82 5.52 -2.92
N THR A 16 2.10 4.28 -3.34
CA THR A 16 1.31 3.57 -4.34
C THR A 16 -0.12 3.30 -3.85
N ALA A 17 -0.29 2.88 -2.60
CA ALA A 17 -1.59 2.67 -1.98
C ALA A 17 -2.43 3.97 -1.96
N LYS A 18 -1.81 5.10 -1.58
CA LYS A 18 -2.45 6.43 -1.56
C LYS A 18 -2.87 6.89 -2.95
N LYS A 19 -2.00 6.75 -3.96
CA LYS A 19 -2.33 7.07 -5.36
C LYS A 19 -3.52 6.25 -5.85
N THR A 20 -3.53 4.95 -5.53
CA THR A 20 -4.62 4.03 -5.92
C THR A 20 -5.93 4.39 -5.21
N TYR A 21 -5.89 4.76 -3.94
CA TYR A 21 -7.05 5.25 -3.19
C TYR A 21 -7.59 6.56 -3.76
N ASN A 22 -6.71 7.50 -4.11
CA ASN A 22 -7.11 8.74 -4.77
C ASN A 22 -7.81 8.48 -6.12
N ALA A 23 -7.31 7.53 -6.91
CA ALA A 23 -8.00 7.10 -8.13
C ALA A 23 -9.38 6.48 -7.83
N ALA A 24 -9.51 5.69 -6.76
CA ALA A 24 -10.79 5.15 -6.33
C ALA A 24 -11.81 6.26 -6.01
N LYS A 25 -11.38 7.35 -5.36
CA LYS A 25 -12.24 8.51 -5.08
C LYS A 25 -12.74 9.18 -6.37
N VAL A 26 -11.87 9.35 -7.37
CA VAL A 26 -12.26 9.92 -8.67
C VAL A 26 -13.27 9.01 -9.37
N LEU A 27 -13.05 7.70 -9.36
CA LEU A 27 -13.98 6.72 -9.96
C LEU A 27 -15.34 6.72 -9.25
N ALA A 28 -15.35 6.81 -7.92
CA ALA A 28 -16.55 6.87 -7.11
C ALA A 28 -17.36 8.14 -7.42
N ALA A 29 -16.69 9.30 -7.53
CA ALA A 29 -17.32 10.56 -7.89
C ALA A 29 -17.99 10.53 -9.28
N ASN A 30 -17.54 9.64 -10.17
CA ASN A 30 -18.11 9.45 -11.50
C ASN A 30 -19.04 8.22 -11.60
N GLY A 31 -19.40 7.58 -10.48
CA GLY A 31 -20.33 6.44 -10.46
C GLY A 31 -19.75 5.11 -10.98
N PHE A 32 -18.44 5.02 -11.22
CA PHE A 32 -17.79 3.79 -11.68
C PHE A 32 -17.51 2.83 -10.52
N TRP A 33 -18.56 2.24 -9.93
CA TRP A 33 -18.46 1.45 -8.70
C TRP A 33 -17.62 0.17 -8.83
N ASN A 34 -17.74 -0.58 -9.93
CA ASN A 34 -16.91 -1.77 -10.15
C ASN A 34 -15.41 -1.44 -10.18
N SER A 35 -15.05 -0.38 -10.91
CA SER A 35 -13.68 0.13 -10.96
C SER A 35 -13.22 0.70 -9.61
N THR A 36 -14.12 1.35 -8.87
CA THR A 36 -13.84 1.86 -7.53
C THR A 36 -13.46 0.72 -6.58
N ILE A 37 -14.25 -0.35 -6.52
CA ILE A 37 -13.99 -1.52 -5.67
C ILE A 37 -12.66 -2.16 -6.05
N ASN A 38 -12.37 -2.31 -7.35
CA ASN A 38 -11.09 -2.82 -7.82
C ASN A 38 -9.91 -1.97 -7.31
N ARG A 39 -10.00 -0.64 -7.40
CA ARG A 39 -8.95 0.26 -6.87
C ARG A 39 -8.83 0.19 -5.35
N LEU A 40 -9.94 0.09 -4.62
CA LEU A 40 -9.90 -0.08 -3.16
C LEU A 40 -9.21 -1.39 -2.75
N TYR A 41 -9.52 -2.50 -3.43
CA TYR A 41 -8.83 -3.78 -3.22
C TYR A 41 -7.32 -3.64 -3.38
N TYR A 42 -6.85 -3.03 -4.47
CA TYR A 42 -5.41 -2.84 -4.68
C TYR A 42 -4.77 -1.86 -3.70
N SER A 43 -5.47 -0.80 -3.31
CA SER A 43 -4.98 0.12 -2.28
C SER A 43 -4.72 -0.59 -0.94
N LEU A 44 -5.68 -1.43 -0.51
CA LEU A 44 -5.52 -2.26 0.68
C LEU A 44 -4.41 -3.28 0.52
N PHE A 45 -4.34 -3.97 -0.63
CA PHE A 45 -3.26 -4.91 -0.93
C PHE A 45 -1.89 -4.26 -0.80
N TYR A 46 -1.68 -3.05 -1.35
CA TYR A 46 -0.42 -2.35 -1.23
C TYR A 46 -0.11 -1.94 0.22
N THR A 47 -1.11 -1.51 0.98
CA THR A 47 -0.98 -1.12 2.39
C THR A 47 -0.61 -2.30 3.29
N VAL A 48 -1.31 -3.42 3.16
CA VAL A 48 -1.05 -4.63 3.96
C VAL A 48 0.33 -5.20 3.64
N ASN A 49 0.75 -5.18 2.37
CA ASN A 49 2.11 -5.55 2.02
C ASN A 49 3.12 -4.62 2.70
N ALA A 50 2.95 -3.30 2.62
CA ALA A 50 3.85 -2.35 3.28
C ALA A 50 3.97 -2.63 4.78
N LEU A 51 2.85 -2.91 5.45
CA LEU A 51 2.81 -3.27 6.87
C LEU A 51 3.60 -4.56 7.15
N LEU A 52 3.42 -5.61 6.34
CA LEU A 52 4.13 -6.89 6.52
C LEU A 52 5.65 -6.71 6.41
N TYR A 53 6.13 -5.94 5.43
CA TYR A 53 7.55 -5.64 5.28
C TYR A 53 8.09 -4.80 6.43
N PHE A 54 7.31 -3.83 6.91
CA PHE A 54 7.67 -2.99 8.06
C PHE A 54 7.78 -3.81 9.34
N VAL A 55 6.80 -4.67 9.62
CA VAL A 55 6.77 -5.49 10.84
C VAL A 55 7.89 -6.53 10.83
N ARG A 56 8.18 -7.15 9.68
CA ARG A 56 9.29 -8.10 9.54
C ARG A 56 10.66 -7.49 9.88
N ASP A 57 10.83 -6.18 9.70
CA ASP A 57 12.07 -5.49 10.10
C ASP A 57 12.23 -5.48 11.62
N LYS A 58 11.15 -5.17 12.34
CA LYS A 58 11.16 -5.06 13.80
C LYS A 58 11.47 -6.38 14.50
N PHE A 59 11.05 -7.51 13.97
CA PHE A 59 11.29 -8.82 14.59
C PHE A 59 12.72 -9.37 14.40
N VAL A 60 13.42 -8.97 13.33
CA VAL A 60 14.79 -9.48 13.05
C VAL A 60 15.84 -8.90 14.00
N HIS A 61 15.55 -7.77 14.65
CA HIS A 61 16.46 -7.14 15.61
C HIS A 61 16.27 -7.59 17.07
N PHE A 62 15.37 -8.56 17.35
CA PHE A 62 15.12 -9.11 18.70
C PHE A 62 15.62 -10.56 18.90
N THR A 63 16.36 -11.12 17.93
CA THR A 63 17.02 -12.43 18.00
C THR A 63 18.49 -12.28 17.67
#